data_AF-T0YXK4-F1
#
_entry.id   AF-T0YXK4-F1
#
_cell.length_a   1.000
_cell.length_b   1.000
_cell.length_c   1.000
_cell.angle_alpha   90.00
_cell.angle_beta   90.00
_cell.angle_gamma   90.00
#
_symmetry.space_group_name_H-M   'P 1'
#
loop_
_entity.id
_entity.type
_entity.pdbx_description
1 polymer ?
#
loop_
_entity_poly.entity_id
_entity_poly.type
_entity_poly.pdbx_seq_one_letter_code
_entity_poly.pdbx_strand_id
1 'polypeptide(L)'
;MAFYYGKHPAVRELADFDLVVVDPDSDFTPVHYPRSRARWIAYVSVGEVTPNRGYYDLFPKSWILGDDPDWNSEIIDQTSPAWPAYFAEQVVRPLWNRGYRGFFLDTLDSWRKVVTDPQEQERQQLGLVRLIVTLHRKFPQAQIILNRGFELLPKVHSLVNAVVVESVFQGWNQKDKIYYAVSAQDYPVAIGSDRCHSPSVSLARHRS
;
A
#
# COMPACT_ATOMS: atom_id res chain seq x y z
N MET A 1 -12.01 4.31 -9.02
CA MET A 1 -11.32 3.27 -8.23
C MET A 1 -12.26 2.78 -7.13
N ALA A 2 -12.19 1.50 -6.78
CA ALA A 2 -12.88 0.90 -5.64
C ALA A 2 -11.90 0.15 -4.73
N PHE A 3 -12.27 -0.01 -3.46
CA PHE A 3 -11.52 -0.73 -2.43
C PHE A 3 -12.45 -1.73 -1.76
N TYR A 4 -12.01 -2.98 -1.63
CA TYR A 4 -12.78 -4.05 -0.99
C TYR A 4 -11.85 -5.03 -0.27
N TYR A 5 -11.88 -5.04 1.05
CA TYR A 5 -11.04 -5.91 1.89
C TYR A 5 -11.81 -7.08 2.54
N GLY A 6 -13.07 -7.30 2.13
CA GLY A 6 -13.86 -8.44 2.58
C GLY A 6 -13.42 -9.76 1.96
N LYS A 7 -13.88 -10.87 2.54
CA LYS A 7 -13.51 -12.23 2.10
C LYS A 7 -14.11 -12.63 0.74
N HIS A 8 -15.26 -12.05 0.37
CA HIS A 8 -16.06 -12.45 -0.80
C HIS A 8 -16.36 -11.26 -1.73
N PRO A 9 -15.38 -10.83 -2.56
CA PRO A 9 -15.57 -9.69 -3.45
C PRO A 9 -16.73 -9.90 -4.43
N ALA A 10 -17.64 -8.94 -4.49
CA ALA A 10 -18.72 -8.90 -5.46
C ALA A 10 -18.15 -8.56 -6.86
N VAL A 11 -17.57 -9.57 -7.52
CA VAL A 11 -16.69 -9.36 -8.69
C VAL A 11 -17.39 -8.63 -9.85
N ARG A 12 -18.67 -8.91 -10.09
CA ARG A 12 -19.40 -8.28 -11.20
C ARG A 12 -19.57 -6.78 -10.98
N GLU A 13 -19.97 -6.39 -9.79
CA GLU A 13 -20.18 -5.02 -9.36
C GLU A 13 -18.85 -4.26 -9.28
N LEU A 14 -17.82 -4.92 -8.76
CA LEU A 14 -16.48 -4.33 -8.68
C LEU A 14 -15.83 -4.16 -10.06
N ALA A 15 -16.15 -5.02 -11.03
CA ALA A 15 -15.58 -4.97 -12.37
C ALA A 15 -16.02 -3.72 -13.19
N ASP A 16 -17.00 -2.95 -12.70
CA ASP A 16 -17.43 -1.67 -13.31
C ASP A 16 -16.44 -0.52 -13.07
N PHE A 17 -15.45 -0.69 -12.18
CA PHE A 17 -14.41 0.31 -11.91
C PHE A 17 -13.11 0.01 -12.67
N ASP A 18 -12.37 1.04 -13.09
CA ASP A 18 -11.10 0.88 -13.79
C ASP A 18 -10.00 0.22 -12.94
N LEU A 19 -9.94 0.59 -11.66
CA LEU A 19 -8.97 0.11 -10.67
C LEU A 19 -9.74 -0.40 -9.45
N VAL A 20 -9.48 -1.64 -9.06
CA VAL A 20 -10.10 -2.23 -7.87
C VAL A 20 -9.01 -2.80 -6.98
N VAL A 21 -8.88 -2.23 -5.77
CA VAL A 21 -7.99 -2.74 -4.73
C VAL A 21 -8.73 -3.78 -3.92
N VAL A 22 -8.14 -4.97 -3.80
CA VAL A 22 -8.69 -6.07 -2.99
C VAL A 22 -7.64 -6.66 -2.07
N ASP A 23 -8.06 -7.21 -0.93
CA ASP A 23 -7.17 -8.04 -0.11
C ASP A 23 -6.89 -9.36 -0.86
N PRO A 24 -5.61 -9.69 -1.14
CA PRO A 24 -5.27 -10.92 -1.83
C PRO A 24 -5.57 -12.19 -1.03
N ASP A 25 -5.87 -12.11 0.27
CA ASP A 25 -6.28 -13.26 1.09
C ASP A 25 -7.80 -13.50 1.05
N SER A 26 -8.53 -12.76 0.21
CA SER A 26 -9.93 -13.06 -0.14
C SER A 26 -10.04 -14.31 -1.04
N ASP A 27 -11.27 -14.82 -1.27
CA ASP A 27 -11.51 -15.96 -2.15
C ASP A 27 -11.39 -15.63 -3.66
N PHE A 28 -10.97 -14.40 -3.97
CA PHE A 28 -10.84 -13.90 -5.33
C PHE A 28 -9.44 -14.12 -5.91
N THR A 29 -9.39 -14.54 -7.18
CA THR A 29 -8.15 -14.65 -7.95
C THR A 29 -8.38 -14.08 -9.36
N PRO A 30 -7.74 -12.94 -9.71
CA PRO A 30 -7.97 -12.25 -10.98
C PRO A 30 -7.80 -13.11 -12.24
N VAL A 31 -6.88 -14.08 -12.23
CA VAL A 31 -6.63 -14.96 -13.39
C VAL A 31 -7.86 -15.74 -13.83
N HIS A 32 -8.84 -15.96 -12.94
CA HIS A 32 -10.11 -16.62 -13.25
C HIS A 32 -11.09 -15.71 -14.00
N TYR A 33 -10.79 -14.40 -14.14
CA TYR A 33 -11.63 -13.39 -14.77
C TYR A 33 -10.87 -12.65 -15.90
N PRO A 34 -10.34 -13.35 -16.92
CA PRO A 34 -9.45 -12.77 -17.94
C PRO A 34 -10.12 -11.74 -18.85
N ARG A 35 -11.46 -11.66 -18.84
CA ARG A 35 -12.25 -10.69 -19.62
C ARG A 35 -12.66 -9.47 -18.81
N SER A 36 -12.29 -9.39 -17.53
CA SER A 36 -12.56 -8.20 -16.72
C SER A 36 -11.89 -6.98 -17.34
N ARG A 37 -12.62 -5.86 -17.43
CA ARG A 37 -12.03 -4.57 -17.81
C ARG A 37 -11.32 -3.91 -16.64
N ALA A 38 -11.71 -4.24 -15.41
CA ALA A 38 -11.05 -3.75 -14.21
C ALA A 38 -9.61 -4.27 -14.13
N ARG A 39 -8.69 -3.36 -13.79
CA ARG A 39 -7.34 -3.73 -13.37
C ARG A 39 -7.38 -4.04 -11.88
N TRP A 40 -7.23 -5.31 -11.56
CA TRP A 40 -7.20 -5.79 -10.18
C TRP A 40 -5.86 -5.46 -9.52
N ILE A 41 -5.94 -4.76 -8.40
CA ILE A 41 -4.83 -4.27 -7.60
C ILE A 41 -4.82 -5.05 -6.29
N ALA A 42 -3.70 -5.66 -5.92
CA ALA A 42 -3.57 -6.31 -4.63
C ALA A 42 -3.18 -5.29 -3.56
N TYR A 43 -3.89 -5.29 -2.43
CA TYR A 43 -3.41 -4.67 -1.21
C TYR A 43 -2.16 -5.40 -0.71
N VAL A 44 -1.10 -4.66 -0.41
CA VAL A 44 0.10 -5.19 0.23
C VAL A 44 0.60 -4.21 1.29
N SER A 45 0.72 -4.69 2.53
CA SER A 45 1.40 -3.96 3.60
C SER A 45 2.92 -4.05 3.39
N VAL A 46 3.60 -2.90 3.31
CA VAL A 46 5.05 -2.83 3.05
C VAL A 46 5.84 -2.59 4.33
N GLY A 47 5.33 -1.73 5.21
CA GLY A 47 6.01 -1.40 6.47
C GLY A 47 5.67 -2.33 7.62
N GLU A 48 4.68 -3.20 7.46
CA GLU A 48 4.22 -4.09 8.52
C GLU A 48 3.89 -5.49 8.01
N VAL A 49 4.01 -6.50 8.87
CA VAL A 49 3.56 -7.87 8.61
C VAL A 49 2.65 -8.35 9.73
N THR A 50 1.56 -9.03 9.39
CA THR A 50 0.64 -9.64 10.36
C THR A 50 0.77 -11.18 10.36
N PRO A 51 0.57 -11.85 11.51
CA PRO A 51 0.67 -13.31 11.62
C PRO A 51 -0.27 -14.11 10.71
N ASN A 52 -1.34 -13.50 10.21
CA ASN A 52 -2.31 -14.14 9.33
C ASN A 52 -1.90 -14.15 7.84
N ARG A 53 -0.80 -13.46 7.46
CA ARG A 53 -0.33 -13.46 6.07
C ARG A 53 0.34 -14.79 5.75
N GLY A 54 0.01 -15.36 4.59
CA GLY A 54 0.54 -16.66 4.19
C GLY A 54 2.08 -16.73 4.05
N TYR A 55 2.77 -15.58 3.96
CA TYR A 55 4.23 -15.50 3.91
C TYR A 55 4.89 -15.22 5.27
N TYR A 56 4.11 -15.11 6.35
CA TYR A 56 4.60 -14.72 7.68
C TYR A 56 5.67 -15.68 8.22
N ASP A 57 5.46 -16.99 8.07
CA ASP A 57 6.40 -18.01 8.57
C ASP A 57 7.73 -18.03 7.80
N LEU A 58 7.73 -17.50 6.57
CA LEU A 58 8.92 -17.36 5.73
C LEU A 58 9.65 -16.03 5.96
N PHE A 59 9.02 -15.08 6.65
CA PHE A 59 9.54 -13.74 6.86
C PHE A 59 10.70 -13.74 7.87
N PRO A 60 11.87 -13.18 7.53
CA PRO A 60 13.00 -13.10 8.45
C PRO A 60 12.70 -12.21 9.65
N LYS A 61 12.52 -12.82 10.82
CA LYS A 61 12.20 -12.11 12.07
C LYS A 61 13.30 -11.15 12.54
N SER A 62 14.52 -11.29 12.03
CA SER A 62 15.60 -10.31 12.21
C SER A 62 15.33 -8.94 11.57
N TRP A 63 14.30 -8.82 10.72
CA TRP A 63 13.89 -7.56 10.10
C TRP A 63 12.72 -6.90 10.82
N ILE A 64 12.42 -7.28 12.06
CA ILE A 64 11.38 -6.64 12.87
C ILE A 64 12.03 -5.52 13.70
N LEU A 65 11.49 -4.30 13.58
CA LEU A 65 11.88 -3.14 14.39
C LEU A 65 11.08 -3.03 15.69
N GLY A 66 9.87 -3.57 15.73
CA GLY A 66 8.98 -3.53 16.88
C GLY A 66 7.57 -3.93 16.51
N ASP A 67 6.65 -3.74 17.45
CA ASP A 67 5.25 -4.12 17.31
C ASP A 67 4.34 -2.91 17.10
N ASP A 68 3.22 -3.13 16.41
CA ASP A 68 2.10 -2.22 16.34
C ASP A 68 0.83 -2.88 16.91
N PRO A 69 0.54 -2.66 18.21
CA PRO A 69 -0.51 -3.38 18.91
C PRO A 69 -1.92 -3.02 18.42
N ASP A 70 -2.11 -1.83 17.83
CA ASP A 70 -3.42 -1.40 17.31
C ASP A 70 -3.89 -2.27 16.13
N TRP A 71 -2.92 -2.81 15.38
CA TRP A 71 -3.16 -3.64 14.19
C TRP A 71 -2.73 -5.09 14.37
N ASN A 72 -2.18 -5.45 15.54
CA ASN A 72 -1.62 -6.77 15.82
C ASN A 72 -0.62 -7.20 14.71
N SER A 73 0.26 -6.26 14.36
CA SER A 73 1.27 -6.37 13.31
C SER A 73 2.67 -6.10 13.87
N GLU A 74 3.68 -6.56 13.14
CA GLU A 74 5.10 -6.33 13.40
C GLU A 74 5.63 -5.31 12.37
N ILE A 75 6.31 -4.26 12.83
CA ILE A 75 6.90 -3.21 12.00
C ILE A 75 8.21 -3.71 11.40
N ILE A 76 8.33 -3.58 10.08
CA ILE A 76 9.44 -4.10 9.28
C ILE A 76 10.54 -3.05 9.11
N ASP A 77 11.78 -3.45 9.34
CA ASP A 77 12.99 -2.70 9.03
C ASP A 77 13.19 -2.59 7.51
N GLN A 78 13.04 -1.37 6.99
CA GLN A 78 13.20 -1.07 5.58
C GLN A 78 14.67 -0.93 5.17
N THR A 79 15.61 -0.91 6.13
CA THR A 79 17.03 -0.67 5.83
C THR A 79 17.75 -1.90 5.28
N SER A 80 17.23 -3.10 5.55
CA SER A 80 17.79 -4.34 5.05
C SER A 80 17.98 -4.30 3.53
N PRO A 81 19.20 -4.53 2.99
CA PRO A 81 19.44 -4.51 1.55
C PRO A 81 18.74 -5.67 0.82
N ALA A 82 18.40 -6.75 1.55
CA ALA A 82 17.70 -7.90 1.00
C ALA A 82 16.17 -7.69 0.92
N TRP A 83 15.63 -6.73 1.69
CA TRP A 83 14.18 -6.51 1.79
C TRP A 83 13.50 -6.24 0.44
N PRO A 84 13.97 -5.33 -0.42
CA PRO A 84 13.36 -5.09 -1.73
C PRO A 84 13.25 -6.34 -2.62
N ALA A 85 14.29 -7.17 -2.63
CA ALA A 85 14.31 -8.40 -3.42
C ALA A 85 13.37 -9.45 -2.82
N TYR A 86 13.41 -9.62 -1.50
CA TYR A 86 12.49 -10.51 -0.79
C TYR A 86 11.03 -10.14 -1.07
N PHE A 87 10.66 -8.88 -0.86
CA PHE A 87 9.28 -8.42 -1.06
C PHE A 87 8.81 -8.63 -2.50
N ALA A 88 9.66 -8.31 -3.49
CA ALA A 88 9.33 -8.52 -4.89
C ALA A 88 9.09 -10.00 -5.25
N GLU A 89 9.89 -10.90 -4.68
CA GLU A 89 9.88 -12.32 -5.05
C GLU A 89 8.88 -13.14 -4.23
N GLN A 90 8.78 -12.88 -2.92
CA GLN A 90 7.97 -13.69 -1.99
C GLN A 90 6.56 -13.13 -1.80
N VAL A 91 6.37 -11.82 -1.95
CA VAL A 91 5.06 -11.17 -1.78
C VAL A 91 4.45 -10.83 -3.14
N VAL A 92 5.17 -10.08 -3.98
CA VAL A 92 4.61 -9.51 -5.20
C VAL A 92 4.50 -10.52 -6.35
N ARG A 93 5.52 -11.36 -6.59
CA ARG A 93 5.50 -12.34 -7.69
C ARG A 93 4.34 -13.35 -7.60
N PRO A 94 4.01 -13.95 -6.45
CA PRO A 94 2.86 -14.85 -6.35
C PRO A 94 1.54 -14.14 -6.72
N LEU A 95 1.37 -12.88 -6.31
CA LEU A 95 0.20 -12.07 -6.64
C LEU A 95 0.15 -11.74 -8.13
N TRP A 96 1.29 -11.39 -8.74
CA TRP A 96 1.37 -11.19 -10.19
C TRP A 96 0.92 -12.44 -10.97
N ASN A 97 1.36 -13.62 -10.52
CA ASN A 97 1.00 -14.91 -11.11
C ASN A 97 -0.50 -15.25 -10.93
N ARG A 98 -1.11 -14.79 -9.83
CA ARG A 98 -2.56 -14.84 -9.58
C ARG A 98 -3.37 -13.87 -10.46
N GLY A 99 -2.71 -13.07 -11.29
CA GLY A 99 -3.35 -12.20 -12.27
C GLY A 99 -3.51 -10.74 -11.84
N TYR A 100 -3.01 -10.36 -10.66
CA TYR A 100 -3.00 -8.95 -10.25
C TYR A 100 -2.11 -8.13 -11.20
N ARG A 101 -2.54 -6.91 -11.52
CA ARG A 101 -1.85 -5.99 -12.45
C ARG A 101 -1.51 -4.64 -11.82
N GLY A 102 -1.50 -4.61 -10.50
CA GLY A 102 -0.95 -3.55 -9.69
C GLY A 102 -0.96 -3.89 -8.21
N PHE A 103 -0.33 -3.02 -7.44
CA PHE A 103 -0.09 -3.17 -6.00
C PHE A 103 -0.37 -1.84 -5.32
N PHE A 104 -1.23 -1.90 -4.31
CA PHE A 104 -1.51 -0.80 -3.40
C PHE A 104 -0.62 -0.98 -2.18
N LEU A 105 0.40 -0.13 -2.08
CA LEU A 105 1.45 -0.20 -1.08
C LEU A 105 1.03 0.59 0.16
N ASP A 106 0.77 -0.12 1.24
CA ASP A 106 0.35 0.45 2.52
C ASP A 106 1.48 0.47 3.55
N THR A 107 1.23 1.12 4.70
CA THR A 107 2.11 1.16 5.88
C THR A 107 3.50 1.76 5.62
N LEU A 108 3.61 2.65 4.63
CA LEU A 108 4.88 3.26 4.18
C LEU A 108 5.55 4.17 5.24
N ASP A 109 4.87 4.47 6.34
CA ASP A 109 5.30 5.35 7.41
C ASP A 109 5.35 4.68 8.79
N SER A 110 5.06 3.38 8.90
CA SER A 110 4.96 2.65 10.17
C SER A 110 6.26 2.64 10.99
N TRP A 111 7.42 2.71 10.33
CA TRP A 111 8.72 2.84 11.00
C TRP A 111 8.79 4.06 11.95
N ARG A 112 7.98 5.10 11.73
CA ARG A 112 7.91 6.30 12.59
C ARG A 112 7.48 5.99 14.02
N LYS A 113 6.74 4.90 14.22
CA LYS A 113 6.26 4.50 15.55
C LYS A 113 7.40 4.06 16.47
N VAL A 114 8.51 3.60 15.89
CA VAL A 114 9.64 2.99 16.63
C VAL A 114 10.98 3.68 16.36
N VAL A 115 11.11 4.42 15.26
CA VAL A 115 12.33 5.15 14.89
C VAL A 115 12.14 6.65 15.11
N THR A 116 12.89 7.20 16.06
CA THR A 116 12.87 8.64 16.39
C THR A 116 14.08 9.42 15.89
N ASP A 117 15.22 8.75 15.67
CA ASP A 117 16.44 9.38 15.17
C ASP A 117 16.32 9.79 13.69
N PRO A 118 16.50 11.08 13.33
CA PRO A 118 16.29 11.55 11.96
C PRO A 118 17.16 10.86 10.91
N GLN A 119 18.39 10.47 11.23
CA GLN A 119 19.25 9.77 10.27
C GLN A 119 18.73 8.35 10.02
N GLU A 120 18.28 7.67 11.06
CA GLU A 120 17.62 6.37 10.92
C GLU A 120 16.33 6.48 10.11
N GLN A 121 15.51 7.51 10.36
CA GLN A 121 14.30 7.77 9.57
C GLN A 121 14.60 7.93 8.07
N GLU A 122 15.66 8.67 7.71
CA GLU A 122 16.10 8.79 6.32
C GLU A 122 16.54 7.43 5.74
N ARG A 123 17.23 6.59 6.53
CA ARG A 123 17.61 5.23 6.11
C ARG A 123 16.39 4.38 5.80
N GLN A 124 15.33 4.46 6.61
CA GLN A 124 14.06 3.77 6.38
C GLN A 124 13.39 4.24 5.08
N GLN A 125 13.32 5.56 4.85
CA GLN A 125 12.78 6.14 3.60
C GLN A 125 13.56 5.68 2.37
N LEU A 126 14.89 5.71 2.43
CA LEU A 126 15.74 5.22 1.33
C LEU A 126 15.53 3.73 1.08
N GLY A 127 15.23 2.95 2.11
CA GLY A 127 14.78 1.55 2.02
C GLY A 127 13.53 1.38 1.17
N LEU A 128 12.48 2.14 1.48
CA LEU A 128 11.22 2.16 0.74
C LEU A 128 11.40 2.61 -0.71
N VAL A 129 12.26 3.60 -0.96
CA VAL A 129 12.61 4.03 -2.33
C VAL A 129 13.25 2.88 -3.11
N ARG A 130 14.20 2.14 -2.51
CA ARG A 130 14.82 0.96 -3.15
C ARG A 130 13.78 -0.12 -3.46
N LEU A 131 12.80 -0.33 -2.57
CA LEU A 131 11.70 -1.24 -2.81
C LEU A 131 10.86 -0.81 -4.01
N ILE A 132 10.40 0.44 -4.06
CA ILE A 132 9.57 0.95 -5.17
C ILE A 132 10.31 0.87 -6.51
N VAL A 133 11.60 1.24 -6.54
CA VAL A 133 12.46 1.10 -7.72
C VAL A 133 12.56 -0.38 -8.14
N THR A 134 12.72 -1.29 -7.19
CA THR A 134 12.81 -2.74 -7.45
C THR A 134 11.51 -3.28 -8.05
N LEU A 135 10.36 -2.89 -7.49
CA LEU A 135 9.05 -3.27 -8.01
C LEU A 135 8.82 -2.74 -9.42
N HIS A 136 9.09 -1.46 -9.65
CA HIS A 136 8.95 -0.85 -10.98
C HIS A 136 9.81 -1.55 -12.03
N ARG A 137 11.05 -1.90 -11.69
CA ARG A 137 11.96 -2.63 -12.59
C ARG A 137 11.52 -4.06 -12.88
N LYS A 138 11.09 -4.81 -11.86
CA LYS A 138 10.69 -6.22 -12.00
C LYS A 138 9.30 -6.39 -12.61
N PHE A 139 8.42 -5.42 -12.41
CA PHE A 139 7.03 -5.44 -12.86
C PHE A 139 6.67 -4.13 -13.59
N PRO A 140 7.31 -3.81 -14.74
CA PRO A 140 7.18 -2.50 -15.40
C PRO A 140 5.77 -2.17 -15.90
N GLN A 141 4.88 -3.17 -15.97
CA GLN A 141 3.48 -3.00 -16.37
C GLN A 141 2.53 -2.87 -15.18
N ALA A 142 3.01 -3.10 -13.95
CA ALA A 142 2.17 -3.01 -12.76
C ALA A 142 1.76 -1.56 -12.49
N GLN A 143 0.54 -1.35 -11.98
CA GLN A 143 0.23 -0.10 -11.29
C GLN A 143 0.85 -0.11 -9.90
N ILE A 144 1.69 0.86 -9.58
CA ILE A 144 2.17 1.07 -8.22
C ILE A 144 1.40 2.25 -7.64
N ILE A 145 0.65 2.00 -6.56
CA ILE A 145 -0.22 2.98 -5.93
C ILE A 145 0.19 3.08 -4.48
N LEU A 146 0.48 4.28 -3.99
CA LEU A 146 0.91 4.49 -2.60
C LEU A 146 -0.29 4.88 -1.73
N ASN A 147 -0.42 4.26 -0.56
CA ASN A 147 -1.19 4.88 0.54
C ASN A 147 -0.28 5.89 1.23
N ARG A 148 -0.62 7.18 1.16
CA ARG A 148 0.24 8.28 1.65
C ARG A 148 1.63 8.23 1.00
N GLY A 149 2.70 8.21 1.78
CA GLY A 149 4.09 8.14 1.27
C GLY A 149 4.60 9.44 0.63
N PHE A 150 4.06 10.60 1.01
CA PHE A 150 4.40 11.90 0.42
C PHE A 150 5.90 12.21 0.42
N GLU A 151 6.60 11.78 1.46
CA GLU A 151 8.04 12.00 1.65
C GLU A 151 8.90 11.25 0.63
N LEU A 152 8.35 10.16 0.07
CA LEU A 152 9.01 9.36 -0.95
C LEU A 152 8.86 10.00 -2.35
N LEU A 153 7.81 10.80 -2.58
CA LEU A 153 7.43 11.33 -3.90
C LEU A 153 8.54 12.13 -4.60
N PRO A 154 9.35 12.97 -3.92
CA PRO A 154 10.48 13.63 -4.57
C PRO A 154 11.43 12.65 -5.28
N LYS A 155 11.53 11.39 -4.80
CA LYS A 155 12.41 10.35 -5.36
C LYS A 155 11.69 9.35 -6.27
N VAL A 156 10.37 9.15 -6.11
CA VAL A 156 9.64 8.05 -6.80
C VAL A 156 8.44 8.47 -7.65
N HIS A 157 8.10 9.77 -7.74
CA HIS A 157 6.91 10.23 -8.47
C HIS A 157 6.83 9.74 -9.93
N SER A 158 7.96 9.58 -10.62
CA SER A 158 8.01 9.06 -11.99
C SER A 158 7.83 7.54 -12.10
N LEU A 159 7.85 6.82 -10.97
CA LEU A 159 7.79 5.36 -10.90
C LEU A 159 6.43 4.83 -10.44
N VAL A 160 5.60 5.70 -9.86
CA VAL A 160 4.29 5.38 -9.30
C VAL A 160 3.16 5.94 -10.16
N ASN A 161 1.99 5.31 -10.11
CA ASN A 161 0.84 5.66 -10.94
C ASN A 161 -0.18 6.54 -10.21
N ALA A 162 -0.27 6.40 -8.89
CA ALA A 162 -1.17 7.21 -8.08
C ALA A 162 -0.75 7.23 -6.59
N VAL A 163 -1.28 8.22 -5.87
CA VAL A 163 -1.21 8.32 -4.41
C VAL A 163 -2.63 8.45 -3.90
N VAL A 164 -2.95 7.67 -2.87
CA VAL A 164 -4.22 7.71 -2.15
C VAL A 164 -3.97 8.30 -0.77
N VAL A 165 -4.93 9.10 -0.30
CA VAL A 165 -4.82 9.80 0.98
C VAL A 165 -5.94 9.33 1.89
N GLU A 166 -5.60 8.48 2.86
CA GLU A 166 -6.52 7.99 3.89
C GLU A 166 -6.17 8.66 5.24
N SER A 167 -6.90 9.63 5.77
CA SER A 167 -8.22 10.10 5.36
C SER A 167 -8.22 11.60 5.12
N VAL A 168 -8.93 12.02 4.07
CA VAL A 168 -9.17 13.44 3.79
C VAL A 168 -10.35 13.99 4.61
N PHE A 169 -11.28 13.13 5.07
CA PHE A 169 -12.46 13.58 5.82
C PHE A 169 -12.89 12.66 6.98
N GLN A 170 -12.79 11.33 6.84
CA GLN A 170 -13.16 10.40 7.91
C GLN A 170 -12.07 9.35 8.15
N GLY A 171 -11.37 9.46 9.28
CA GLY A 171 -10.42 8.46 9.75
C GLY A 171 -11.17 7.23 10.26
N TRP A 172 -10.55 6.06 10.15
CA TRP A 172 -11.03 4.85 10.80
C TRP A 172 -10.25 4.65 12.09
N ASN A 173 -10.94 4.53 13.22
CA ASN A 173 -10.35 4.15 14.49
C ASN A 173 -10.50 2.63 14.64
N GLN A 174 -9.38 1.91 14.57
CA GLN A 174 -9.36 0.46 14.65
C GLN A 174 -9.75 -0.08 16.04
N LYS A 175 -9.32 0.60 17.10
CA LYS A 175 -9.61 0.22 18.50
C LYS A 175 -11.10 0.29 18.81
N ASP A 176 -11.74 1.36 18.37
CA ASP A 176 -13.15 1.64 18.67
C ASP A 176 -14.09 1.20 17.54
N LYS A 177 -13.56 0.76 16.40
CA LYS A 177 -14.29 0.38 15.17
C LYS A 177 -15.29 1.45 14.71
N ILE A 178 -14.93 2.72 14.85
CA ILE A 178 -15.75 3.87 14.46
C ILE A 178 -15.02 4.75 13.45
N TYR A 179 -15.80 5.38 12.57
CA TYR A 179 -15.33 6.48 11.75
C TYR A 179 -15.33 7.78 12.56
N TYR A 180 -14.28 8.58 12.47
CA TYR A 180 -14.18 9.90 13.09
C TYR A 180 -13.82 10.97 12.05
N ALA A 181 -14.27 12.21 12.24
CA ALA A 181 -13.89 13.31 11.36
C ALA A 181 -12.41 13.67 11.58
N VAL A 182 -11.63 13.74 10.51
CA VAL A 182 -10.22 14.15 10.55
C VAL A 182 -10.14 15.64 10.90
N SER A 183 -9.28 16.02 11.85
CA SER A 183 -9.19 17.40 12.29
C SER A 183 -8.55 18.28 11.22
N ALA A 184 -8.88 19.57 11.19
CA ALA A 184 -8.27 20.54 10.29
C ALA A 184 -6.75 20.73 10.50
N GLN A 185 -6.14 20.15 11.54
CA GLN A 185 -4.70 20.15 11.73
C GLN A 185 -3.97 19.00 11.02
N ASP A 186 -4.71 18.00 10.54
CA ASP A 186 -4.18 16.84 9.79
C ASP A 186 -4.21 17.05 8.27
N TYR A 187 -4.55 18.26 7.80
CA TYR A 187 -4.38 18.62 6.39
C TYR A 187 -2.89 18.52 6.03
N PRO A 188 -2.51 17.69 5.04
CA PRO A 188 -1.17 17.80 4.49
C PRO A 188 -1.02 19.20 3.91
N VAL A 189 -0.10 20.00 4.45
CA VAL A 189 0.39 21.23 3.83
C VAL A 189 1.21 20.82 2.59
N ALA A 190 0.52 20.35 1.57
CA ALA A 190 1.07 19.94 0.28
C ALA A 190 0.11 20.27 -0.87
N ILE A 191 -0.83 21.19 -0.65
CA ILE A 191 -1.52 21.88 -1.74
C ILE A 191 -0.71 23.14 -2.02
N GLY A 192 0.44 22.95 -2.66
CA GLY A 192 1.21 24.03 -3.25
C GLY A 192 0.36 24.69 -4.33
N SER A 193 -0.01 25.93 -4.10
CA SER A 193 -0.62 26.82 -5.08
C SER A 193 0.42 27.16 -6.15
N ASP A 194 0.62 26.27 -7.11
CA ASP A 194 1.25 26.65 -8.37
C ASP A 194 0.63 25.87 -9.54
N ARG A 195 0.14 26.65 -10.51
CA ARG A 195 -0.45 26.16 -11.75
C ARG A 195 0.61 25.36 -12.50
N CYS A 196 0.38 24.07 -12.75
CA CYS A 196 0.60 23.41 -14.04
C CYS A 196 0.31 21.89 -13.98
N HIS A 197 -0.50 21.43 -14.93
CA HIS A 197 -0.71 20.04 -15.37
C HIS A 197 -1.16 19.03 -14.31
N SER A 198 -2.48 18.91 -14.19
CA SER A 198 -3.22 17.99 -13.32
C SER A 198 -2.89 16.51 -13.56
N PRO A 199 -2.41 15.76 -12.55
CA PRO A 199 -2.69 14.34 -12.42
C PRO A 199 -4.12 14.17 -11.88
N SER A 200 -4.90 13.28 -12.47
CA SER A 200 -6.29 13.00 -12.08
C SER A 200 -6.35 12.47 -10.63
N VAL A 201 -6.84 13.29 -9.70
CA VAL A 201 -7.16 12.89 -8.32
C VAL A 201 -8.49 12.15 -8.34
N SER A 202 -8.50 10.83 -8.08
CA SER A 202 -9.72 10.04 -7.96
C SER A 202 -10.10 9.89 -6.49
N LEU A 203 -11.25 10.43 -6.09
CA LEU A 203 -11.83 10.23 -4.76
C LEU A 203 -12.36 8.79 -4.61
N ALA A 204 -11.99 8.10 -3.52
CA ALA A 204 -12.60 6.84 -3.12
C ALA A 204 -13.90 7.12 -2.35
N ARG A 205 -15.03 6.56 -2.80
CA ARG A 205 -16.26 6.45 -2.01
C ARG A 205 -16.39 4.99 -1.58
N HIS A 206 -16.41 4.73 -0.27
CA HIS A 206 -16.86 3.44 0.25
C HIS A 206 -18.38 3.37 0.21
N ARG A 207 -18.92 2.26 -0.28
CA ARG A 207 -20.30 1.83 -0.01
C ARG A 207 -20.23 0.55 0.81
N SER A 208 -20.99 0.54 1.89
CA SER A 208 -21.16 -0.54 2.87
C SER A 208 -21.72 -1.82 2.25
#